data_AF-A0A6I9PPJ5-F1
#
_entry.id   AF-A0A6I9PPJ5-F1
#
_cell.length_a   1.000
_cell.length_b   1.000
_cell.length_c   1.000
_cell.angle_alpha   90.00
_cell.angle_beta   90.00
_cell.angle_gamma   90.00
#
_symmetry.space_group_name_H-M   'P 1'
#
loop_
_entity.id
_entity.type
_entity.pdbx_description
1 polymer ?
#
loop_
_entity_poly.entity_id
_entity_poly.type
_entity_poly.pdbx_seq_one_letter_code
_entity_poly.pdbx_strand_id
1 'polypeptide(L)'
;MNHKLGLVEALCGFQFMLKHLDGRQIVVKYPAGKVIEPAAVRVVRGEGMPQYRNPFEKGDLYVKFDVQFPENNWISPEKLVVRYYLFNCSLSSFSILWLITVCRNTYSEQL
;
A
#
# COMPACT_ATOMS: atom_id res chain seq x y z
N MET A 1 -10.97 12.59 -6.94
CA MET A 1 -10.21 11.57 -7.70
C MET A 1 -10.31 10.25 -6.96
N ASN A 2 -10.56 9.13 -7.65
CA ASN A 2 -10.61 7.80 -7.00
C ASN A 2 -9.33 7.01 -7.31
N HIS A 3 -8.72 6.43 -6.29
CA HIS A 3 -7.54 5.60 -6.40
C HIS A 3 -7.80 4.23 -5.77
N LYS A 4 -7.52 3.17 -6.54
CA LYS A 4 -7.72 1.79 -6.12
C LYS A 4 -6.46 1.30 -5.39
N LEU A 5 -6.63 0.77 -4.18
CA LEU A 5 -5.53 0.24 -3.36
C LEU A 5 -5.72 -1.25 -3.09
N GLY A 6 -4.62 -2.00 -3.04
CA GLY A 6 -4.65 -3.36 -2.53
C GLY A 6 -4.80 -3.40 -1.00
N LEU A 7 -5.36 -4.48 -0.47
CA LEU A 7 -5.52 -4.66 0.98
C LEU A 7 -4.18 -4.59 1.72
N VAL A 8 -3.11 -5.17 1.17
CA VAL A 8 -1.77 -5.14 1.79
C VAL A 8 -1.24 -3.72 1.89
N GLU A 9 -1.43 -2.91 0.86
CA GLU A 9 -1.01 -1.50 0.81
C GLU A 9 -1.81 -0.65 1.80
N ALA A 10 -3.11 -0.92 1.92
CA ALA A 10 -3.99 -0.24 2.87
C ALA A 10 -3.60 -0.49 4.35
N LEU A 11 -3.00 -1.66 4.64
CA LEU A 11 -2.57 -2.06 5.99
C LEU A 11 -1.12 -1.65 6.31
N CYS A 12 -0.19 -1.90 5.37
CA CYS A 12 1.24 -1.68 5.58
C CYS A 12 1.69 -0.26 5.24
N GLY A 13 0.80 0.58 4.69
CA GLY A 13 1.15 1.88 4.13
C GLY A 13 1.66 1.75 2.69
N PHE A 14 1.64 2.87 1.97
CA PHE A 14 1.99 2.91 0.56
C PHE A 14 2.63 4.24 0.17
N GLN A 15 3.28 4.21 -0.98
CA GLN A 15 3.76 5.38 -1.67
C GLN A 15 3.44 5.21 -3.15
N PHE A 16 2.71 6.16 -3.73
CA PHE A 16 2.43 6.16 -5.16
C PHE A 16 2.65 7.54 -5.78
N MET A 17 2.83 7.56 -7.09
CA MET A 17 3.00 8.79 -7.87
C MET A 17 1.68 9.12 -8.57
N LEU A 18 1.18 10.33 -8.31
CA LEU A 18 -0.03 10.87 -8.90
C LEU A 18 0.35 11.88 -9.97
N LYS A 19 -0.13 11.69 -11.20
CA LYS A 19 0.06 12.66 -12.28
C LYS A 19 -0.96 13.79 -12.12
N HIS A 20 -0.48 15.00 -11.91
CA HIS A 20 -1.31 16.20 -11.84
C HIS A 20 -1.73 16.68 -13.24
N LEU A 21 -2.72 17.57 -13.32
CA LEU A 21 -3.19 18.16 -14.57
C LEU A 21 -2.10 18.98 -15.28
N ASP A 22 -1.18 19.59 -14.52
CA ASP A 22 0.00 20.28 -15.04
C ASP A 22 1.08 19.35 -15.62
N GLY A 23 0.87 18.03 -15.59
CA GLY A 23 1.86 17.03 -16.03
C GLY A 23 2.98 16.74 -15.02
N ARG A 24 3.03 17.47 -13.89
CA ARG A 24 3.92 17.21 -12.76
C ARG A 24 3.52 15.92 -12.03
N GLN A 25 4.48 15.24 -11.41
CA GLN A 25 4.23 14.05 -10.59
C GLN A 25 4.27 14.43 -9.11
N ILE A 26 3.21 14.10 -8.38
CA ILE A 26 3.07 14.32 -6.94
C ILE A 26 3.23 12.98 -6.24
N VAL A 27 4.14 12.90 -5.27
CA VAL A 27 4.35 11.69 -4.49
C VAL A 27 3.47 11.74 -3.25
N VAL A 28 2.45 10.87 -3.21
CA VAL A 28 1.59 10.72 -2.04
C VAL A 28 2.13 9.57 -1.20
N LYS A 29 2.50 9.88 0.06
CA LYS A 29 3.04 8.90 1.01
C LYS A 29 2.06 8.71 2.16
N TYR A 30 1.85 7.46 2.53
CA TYR A 30 1.10 7.10 3.74
C TYR A 30 1.99 6.27 4.67
N PRO A 31 2.16 6.68 5.94
CA PRO A 31 3.08 6.01 6.85
C PRO A 31 2.62 4.58 7.16
N ALA A 32 3.58 3.68 7.28
CA ALA A 32 3.35 2.32 7.73
C ALA A 32 2.79 2.30 9.17
N GLY A 33 1.87 1.37 9.45
CA GLY A 33 1.25 1.20 10.77
C GLY A 33 0.00 2.06 11.01
N LYS A 34 -0.36 2.96 10.10
CA LYS A 34 -1.71 3.52 10.05
C LYS A 34 -2.51 2.76 9.00
N VAL A 35 -3.78 2.47 9.30
CA VAL A 35 -4.68 1.77 8.37
C VAL A 35 -5.52 2.79 7.61
N ILE A 36 -5.82 2.51 6.34
CA ILE A 36 -6.82 3.25 5.56
C ILE A 36 -8.15 2.50 5.56
N GLU A 37 -9.20 3.18 5.98
CA GLU A 37 -10.57 2.66 5.89
C GLU A 37 -11.06 2.66 4.44
N PRO A 38 -11.88 1.67 4.04
CA PRO A 38 -12.49 1.66 2.72
C PRO A 38 -13.34 2.92 2.50
N ALA A 39 -13.27 3.50 1.31
CA ALA A 39 -13.94 4.75 0.94
C ALA A 39 -13.47 6.01 1.71
N ALA A 40 -12.38 5.92 2.47
CA ALA A 40 -11.79 7.08 3.13
C ALA A 40 -11.28 8.11 2.11
N VAL A 41 -11.37 9.38 2.48
CA VAL A 41 -10.85 10.50 1.70
C VAL A 41 -9.64 11.08 2.41
N ARG A 42 -8.55 11.29 1.66
CA ARG A 42 -7.36 11.99 2.11
C ARG A 42 -7.16 13.27 1.33
N VAL A 43 -6.58 14.25 2.02
CA VAL A 43 -6.33 15.58 1.52
C VAL A 43 -4.83 15.75 1.30
N VAL A 44 -4.43 16.08 0.08
CA VAL A 44 -3.09 16.54 -0.25
C VAL A 44 -3.15 18.05 -0.38
N ARG A 45 -2.53 18.75 0.57
CA ARG A 45 -2.65 20.20 0.67
C ARG A 45 -1.87 20.92 -0.43
N GLY A 46 -2.44 21.98 -1.00
CA GLY A 46 -1.76 22.86 -1.97
C GLY A 46 -1.58 22.29 -3.37
N GLU A 47 -2.18 21.14 -3.68
CA GLU A 47 -2.13 20.49 -5.01
C GLU A 47 -3.50 20.50 -5.72
N GLY A 48 -4.41 21.36 -5.27
CA GLY A 48 -5.70 21.61 -5.90
C GLY A 48 -5.62 22.67 -7.00
N MET A 49 -6.79 23.12 -7.46
CA MET A 49 -6.88 24.17 -8.48
C MET A 49 -6.49 25.54 -7.91
N PRO A 50 -5.87 26.43 -8.72
CA PRO A 50 -5.56 27.79 -8.30
C PRO A 50 -6.84 28.59 -8.02
N GLN A 51 -6.79 29.48 -7.04
CA GLN A 51 -7.92 30.34 -6.70
C GLN A 51 -8.13 31.42 -7.77
N TYR A 52 -9.39 31.71 -8.06
CA TYR A 52 -9.74 32.80 -8.97
C TYR A 52 -9.19 34.14 -8.43
N ARG A 53 -8.40 34.85 -9.25
CA ARG A 53 -7.66 36.10 -8.99
C ARG A 53 -6.31 35.97 -8.28
N ASN A 54 -6.02 34.85 -7.61
CA ASN A 54 -4.74 34.62 -6.92
C ASN A 54 -4.09 33.31 -7.39
N PRO A 55 -3.27 33.33 -8.46
CA PRO A 55 -2.68 32.11 -9.03
C PRO A 55 -1.61 31.46 -8.13
N PHE A 56 -1.12 32.18 -7.11
CA PHE A 56 -0.14 31.68 -6.15
C PHE A 56 -0.76 30.78 -5.08
N GLU A 57 -2.06 30.96 -4.79
CA GLU A 57 -2.78 30.12 -3.85
C GLU A 57 -3.50 29.00 -4.58
N LYS A 58 -3.19 27.77 -4.18
CA LYS A 58 -3.80 26.54 -4.70
C LYS A 58 -4.68 25.93 -3.62
N GLY A 59 -5.83 25.40 -4.03
CA GLY A 59 -6.69 24.61 -3.15
C GLY A 59 -6.06 23.26 -2.79
N ASP A 60 -6.89 22.39 -2.22
CA ASP A 60 -6.48 21.06 -1.81
C ASP A 60 -6.96 19.97 -2.78
N LEU A 61 -6.16 18.90 -2.91
CA LEU A 61 -6.51 17.72 -3.70
C LEU A 61 -7.11 16.64 -2.80
N TYR A 62 -8.34 16.23 -3.11
CA TYR A 62 -9.04 15.16 -2.41
C TYR A 62 -8.92 13.84 -3.18
N VAL A 63 -8.30 12.85 -2.53
CA VAL A 63 -8.13 11.50 -3.04
C VAL A 63 -9.01 10.55 -2.23
N LYS A 64 -9.98 9.93 -2.90
CA LYS A 64 -10.80 8.86 -2.35
C LYS A 64 -10.13 7.52 -2.62
N PHE A 65 -10.00 6.69 -1.58
CA PHE A 65 -9.40 5.38 -1.69
C PHE A 65 -10.45 4.28 -1.72
N ASP A 66 -10.42 3.49 -2.78
CA ASP A 66 -11.25 2.29 -2.93
C ASP A 66 -10.36 1.06 -2.69
N VAL A 67 -10.53 0.41 -1.53
CA VAL A 67 -9.75 -0.77 -1.15
C VAL A 67 -10.32 -2.00 -1.86
N GLN A 68 -9.49 -2.67 -2.64
CA GLN A 68 -9.82 -3.92 -3.30
C GLN A 68 -9.48 -5.09 -2.40
N PHE A 69 -10.54 -5.79 -1.97
CA PHE A 69 -10.39 -7.06 -1.27
C PHE A 69 -10.16 -8.18 -2.27
N PRO A 70 -9.24 -9.12 -1.97
CA PRO A 70 -9.07 -10.31 -2.80
C PRO A 70 -10.33 -11.18 -2.72
N GLU A 71 -10.51 -12.04 -3.72
CA GLU A 71 -11.62 -12.98 -3.76
C GLU A 71 -11.52 -14.07 -2.67
N ASN A 72 -12.66 -14.68 -2.34
CA ASN A 72 -12.69 -15.82 -1.46
C ASN A 72 -11.88 -16.97 -2.08
N ASN A 73 -11.02 -17.62 -1.28
CA ASN A 73 -10.08 -18.66 -1.72
C ASN A 73 -8.97 -18.17 -2.68
N TRP A 74 -8.59 -16.89 -2.64
CA TRP A 74 -7.46 -16.37 -3.44
C TRP A 74 -6.11 -17.06 -3.19
N ILE A 75 -6.01 -17.84 -2.11
CA ILE A 75 -4.77 -18.48 -1.70
C ILE A 75 -5.06 -19.92 -1.26
N SER A 76 -4.21 -20.86 -1.71
CA SER A 76 -4.35 -22.28 -1.39
C SER A 76 -4.04 -22.54 0.09
N PRO A 77 -4.63 -23.57 0.71
CA PRO A 77 -4.42 -23.87 2.13
C PRO A 77 -2.94 -24.11 2.46
N GLU A 78 -2.18 -24.70 1.55
CA GLU A 78 -0.73 -24.91 1.71
C GLU A 78 0.04 -23.59 1.84
N LYS A 79 -0.33 -22.58 1.03
CA LYS A 79 0.30 -21.26 1.03
C LYS A 79 -0.12 -20.40 2.23
N LEU A 80 -1.30 -20.65 2.81
CA LEU A 80 -1.75 -20.01 4.06
C LEU A 80 -0.83 -20.33 5.22
N VAL A 81 -0.48 -21.61 5.36
CA VAL A 81 0.33 -22.10 6.47
C VAL A 81 1.68 -21.40 6.50
N VAL A 82 2.37 -21.34 5.37
CA VAL A 82 3.66 -20.64 5.25
C VAL A 82 3.51 -19.16 5.60
N ARG A 83 2.47 -18.49 5.12
CA ARG A 83 2.24 -17.05 5.37
C ARG A 83 1.89 -16.75 6.82
N TYR A 84 1.14 -17.64 7.46
CA TYR A 84 0.81 -17.58 8.88
C TYR A 84 2.08 -17.69 9.75
N TYR A 85 2.96 -18.64 9.44
CA TYR A 85 4.23 -18.77 10.14
C TYR A 85 5.15 -17.56 9.88
N LEU A 86 5.24 -17.05 8.65
CA LEU A 86 6.03 -15.85 8.35
C LEU A 86 5.55 -14.61 9.10
N PHE A 87 4.24 -14.45 9.26
CA PHE A 87 3.68 -13.31 10.00
C PHE A 87 3.93 -13.41 11.52
N ASN A 88 3.96 -14.62 12.08
CA ASN A 88 4.22 -14.87 13.51
C ASN A 88 5.71 -15.02 13.85
N CYS A 89 6.60 -15.19 12.87
CA CYS A 89 8.02 -15.44 13.10
C CYS A 89 8.82 -14.18 13.51
N SER A 90 8.19 -13.00 13.61
CA SER A 90 8.89 -11.76 13.99
C SER A 90 9.29 -11.68 15.48
N LEU A 91 9.07 -12.73 16.29
CA LEU A 91 9.28 -12.69 17.74
C LEU A 91 10.28 -13.71 18.34
N SER A 92 11.03 -14.47 17.54
CA SER A 92 12.09 -15.34 18.09
C SER A 92 13.45 -15.08 17.43
N SER A 93 14.26 -14.28 18.10
CA SER A 93 15.56 -13.73 17.66
C SER A 93 16.73 -14.73 17.48
N PHE A 94 16.53 -16.04 17.27
CA PHE A 94 17.68 -16.97 17.30
C PHE A 94 17.88 -17.94 16.12
N SER A 95 17.13 -17.87 15.01
CA SER A 95 17.45 -18.74 13.83
C SER A 95 17.01 -18.20 12.46
N ILE A 96 17.20 -16.91 12.20
CA ILE A 96 16.73 -16.27 10.96
C ILE A 96 17.60 -16.66 9.74
N LEU A 97 18.89 -16.96 9.92
CA LEU A 97 19.80 -17.33 8.83
C LEU A 97 19.54 -18.72 8.23
N TRP A 98 19.03 -19.67 9.02
CA TRP A 98 18.71 -21.02 8.53
C TRP A 98 17.38 -21.03 7.75
N LEU A 99 16.36 -20.33 8.24
CA LEU A 99 15.05 -20.22 7.59
C LEU A 99 15.08 -19.45 6.26
N ILE A 100 15.89 -18.38 6.13
CA ILE A 100 16.01 -17.66 4.84
C ILE A 100 16.63 -18.56 3.76
N THR A 101 17.61 -19.40 4.13
CA THR A 101 18.24 -20.34 3.19
C THR A 101 17.28 -21.44 2.77
N VAL A 102 16.47 -21.97 3.70
CA VAL A 102 15.45 -22.98 3.39
C VAL A 102 14.31 -22.38 2.56
N CYS A 103 13.77 -21.21 2.92
CA CYS A 103 12.68 -20.56 2.17
C CYS A 103 13.10 -20.12 0.76
N ARG A 104 14.36 -19.73 0.54
CA ARG A 104 14.84 -19.38 -0.81
C ARG A 104 14.97 -20.61 -1.70
N ASN A 105 15.25 -21.78 -1.13
CA ASN A 105 15.39 -23.04 -1.86
C ASN A 105 14.04 -23.70 -2.20
N THR A 106 12.98 -23.48 -1.41
CA THR A 106 11.65 -24.03 -1.70
C THR A 106 10.88 -23.22 -2.75
N TYR A 107 11.14 -21.91 -2.85
CA TYR A 107 10.48 -21.06 -3.86
C TYR A 107 11.08 -21.19 -5.27
N SER A 108 12.27 -21.79 -5.41
CA SER A 108 12.89 -22.07 -6.72
C SER A 108 12.42 -23.38 -7.37
N GLU A 109 11.68 -24.24 -6.66
CA GLU A 109 11.16 -25.52 -7.20
C GLU A 109 9.72 -25.44 -7.74
N GLN A 110 9.09 -24.25 -7.74
CA GLN A 110 7.73 -24.04 -8.26
C GLN A 110 7.66 -23.15 -9.53
N LEU A 111 8.76 -23.03 -10.29
CA LEU A 111 8.81 -22.44 -11.64
C LEU A 111 9.18 -23.50 -12.68
#